data_AF-A0AAW0FGH5-F1
#
_entry.id   AF-A0AAW0FGH5-F1
#
_cell.length_a   1.000
_cell.length_b   1.000
_cell.length_c   1.000
_cell.angle_alpha   90.00
_cell.angle_beta   90.00
_cell.angle_gamma   90.00
#
_symmetry.space_group_name_H-M   'P 1'
#
loop_
_entity.id
_entity.type
_entity.pdbx_description
1 polymer ?
#
loop_
_entity_poly.entity_id
_entity_poly.type
_entity_poly.pdbx_seq_one_letter_code
_entity_poly.pdbx_strand_id
1 'polypeptide(L)'
;MGTSIVTACSRQIFAFSRDGALPGSGFLYRINKHTGTPVNSVIFAAFGALCLGLLAFAGPTAISAIFSLAVTGQYTAYIIPISSRFFGGQEWSPGPFNLGIWGRPVAYITLLWMIFTITVVAFPTTSSPTGADMNYTAPVFGAVIILSALYYYLPVYGGYYWFKGPKANVDTVGSGGDDSSSGVSAVEEFEKEGKN
;
A
#
# COMPACT_ATOMS: atom_id res chain seq x y z
N MET A 1 6.50 -20.31 4.31
CA MET A 1 6.68 -18.85 4.11
C MET A 1 5.80 -18.28 2.99
N GLY A 2 5.60 -18.95 1.84
CA GLY A 2 4.80 -18.38 0.74
C GLY A 2 3.30 -18.18 1.05
N THR A 3 2.64 -19.17 1.63
CA THR A 3 1.19 -19.12 1.91
C THR A 3 0.80 -18.02 2.92
N SER A 4 1.64 -17.77 3.93
CA SER A 4 1.43 -16.70 4.90
C SER A 4 1.55 -15.31 4.27
N ILE A 5 2.51 -15.12 3.36
CA ILE A 5 2.70 -13.85 2.62
C ILE A 5 1.51 -13.60 1.70
N VAL A 6 1.08 -14.60 0.92
CA VAL A 6 -0.09 -14.48 0.04
C VAL A 6 -1.35 -14.11 0.84
N THR A 7 -1.51 -14.71 2.02
CA THR A 7 -2.63 -14.37 2.92
C THR A 7 -2.56 -12.92 3.37
N ALA A 8 -1.39 -12.44 3.82
CA ALA A 8 -1.20 -11.05 4.23
C ALA A 8 -1.45 -10.06 3.07
N CYS A 9 -0.87 -10.32 1.89
CA CYS A 9 -1.04 -9.49 0.70
C CYS A 9 -2.51 -9.41 0.27
N SER A 10 -3.24 -10.53 0.25
CA SER A 10 -4.66 -10.55 -0.12
C SER A 10 -5.53 -9.68 0.79
N ARG A 11 -5.20 -9.62 2.10
CA ARG A 11 -5.90 -8.77 3.07
C ARG A 11 -5.59 -7.28 2.85
N GLN A 12 -4.34 -6.94 2.53
CA GLN A 12 -3.95 -5.58 2.16
C GLN A 12 -4.68 -5.13 0.89
N ILE A 13 -4.68 -5.96 -0.16
CA ILE A 13 -5.40 -5.71 -1.41
C ILE A 13 -6.89 -5.52 -1.16
N PHE A 14 -7.50 -6.37 -0.34
CA PHE A 14 -8.91 -6.25 0.02
C PHE A 14 -9.22 -4.94 0.76
N ALA A 15 -8.38 -4.55 1.74
CA ALA A 15 -8.56 -3.30 2.47
C ALA A 15 -8.44 -2.08 1.55
N PHE A 16 -7.44 -2.05 0.67
CA PHE A 16 -7.30 -0.97 -0.32
C PHE A 16 -8.43 -0.97 -1.36
N SER A 17 -8.97 -2.14 -1.73
CA SER A 17 -10.12 -2.24 -2.62
C SER A 17 -11.40 -1.72 -1.97
N ARG A 18 -11.62 -1.98 -0.68
CA ARG A 18 -12.74 -1.41 0.10
C ARG A 18 -12.72 0.12 0.08
N ASP A 19 -11.52 0.69 0.21
CA ASP A 19 -11.33 2.15 0.22
C ASP A 19 -11.29 2.74 -1.21
N GLY A 20 -11.48 1.91 -2.25
CA GLY A 20 -11.52 2.33 -3.65
C GLY A 20 -10.15 2.70 -4.24
N ALA A 21 -9.05 2.38 -3.57
CA ALA A 21 -7.71 2.81 -3.97
C ALA A 21 -7.13 2.04 -5.18
N LEU A 22 -7.62 0.83 -5.45
CA LEU A 22 -7.10 -0.07 -6.49
C LEU A 22 -7.89 -0.03 -7.81
N PRO A 23 -7.23 -0.31 -8.95
CA PRO A 23 -7.92 -0.42 -10.23
C PRO A 23 -8.82 -1.66 -10.21
N GLY A 24 -10.09 -1.50 -10.58
CA GLY A 24 -11.06 -2.60 -10.48
C GLY A 24 -11.43 -2.96 -9.04
N SER A 25 -11.33 -2.00 -8.11
CA SER A 25 -11.72 -2.14 -6.69
C SER A 25 -13.09 -2.80 -6.50
N GLY A 26 -14.07 -2.52 -7.37
CA GLY A 26 -15.39 -3.17 -7.34
C GLY A 26 -15.37 -4.69 -7.56
N PHE A 27 -14.44 -5.20 -8.37
CA PHE A 27 -14.27 -6.64 -8.59
C PHE A 27 -13.41 -7.29 -7.48
N LEU A 28 -12.35 -6.60 -7.05
CA LEU A 28 -11.44 -7.08 -6.01
C LEU A 28 -12.07 -7.09 -4.61
N TYR A 29 -13.01 -6.18 -4.34
CA TYR A 29 -13.76 -6.11 -3.09
C TYR A 29 -14.80 -7.24 -2.95
N ARG A 30 -15.17 -7.93 -4.04
CA ARG A 30 -16.23 -8.96 -3.98
C ARG A 30 -15.77 -10.16 -3.14
N ILE A 31 -16.46 -10.39 -2.02
CA ILE A 31 -16.27 -11.55 -1.15
C ILE A 31 -17.14 -12.72 -1.64
N ASN A 32 -16.61 -13.94 -1.59
CA ASN A 32 -17.39 -15.15 -1.83
C ASN A 32 -18.33 -15.44 -0.65
N LYS A 33 -19.64 -15.54 -0.91
CA LYS A 33 -20.68 -15.74 0.11
C LYS A 33 -20.59 -17.09 0.84
N HIS A 34 -19.99 -18.12 0.24
CA HIS A 34 -19.90 -19.45 0.85
C HIS A 34 -18.71 -19.59 1.81
N THR A 35 -17.56 -19.05 1.44
CA THR A 35 -16.33 -19.21 2.23
C THR A 35 -15.99 -17.99 3.06
N GLY A 36 -16.65 -16.85 2.84
CA GLY A 36 -16.35 -15.58 3.52
C GLY A 36 -14.97 -15.01 3.19
N THR A 37 -14.30 -15.54 2.16
CA THR A 37 -12.93 -15.17 1.79
C THR A 37 -12.86 -14.31 0.53
N PRO A 38 -11.94 -13.34 0.44
CA PRO A 38 -11.74 -12.51 -0.74
C PRO A 38 -10.90 -13.27 -1.79
N VAL A 39 -11.51 -14.23 -2.47
CA VAL A 39 -10.83 -15.10 -3.46
C VAL A 39 -10.23 -14.28 -4.61
N ASN A 40 -10.92 -13.23 -5.07
CA ASN A 40 -10.43 -12.37 -6.15
C ASN A 40 -9.11 -11.67 -5.77
N SER A 41 -8.98 -11.19 -4.53
CA SER A 41 -7.74 -10.59 -4.03
C SER A 41 -6.60 -11.60 -3.94
N VAL A 42 -6.90 -12.86 -3.61
CA VAL A 42 -5.89 -13.93 -3.57
C VAL A 42 -5.39 -14.26 -4.97
N ILE A 43 -6.29 -14.39 -5.95
CA ILE A 43 -5.92 -14.64 -7.35
C ILE A 43 -5.09 -13.49 -7.90
N PHE A 44 -5.46 -12.25 -7.62
CA PHE A 44 -4.69 -11.07 -8.02
C PHE A 44 -3.28 -11.06 -7.42
N ALA A 45 -3.16 -11.34 -6.11
CA ALA A 45 -1.86 -11.46 -5.44
C ALA A 45 -1.00 -12.60 -6.04
N ALA A 46 -1.60 -13.76 -6.28
CA ALA A 46 -0.92 -14.92 -6.85
C ALA A 46 -0.47 -14.66 -8.29
N PHE A 47 -1.30 -13.98 -9.10
CA PHE A 47 -0.95 -13.58 -10.45
C PHE A 47 0.22 -12.60 -10.47
N GLY A 48 0.20 -11.57 -9.62
CA GLY A 48 1.33 -10.65 -9.49
C GLY A 48 2.62 -11.34 -9.06
N ALA A 49 2.55 -12.26 -8.10
CA ALA A 49 3.68 -13.07 -7.67
C ALA A 49 4.21 -13.98 -8.80
N LEU A 50 3.32 -14.54 -9.62
CA LEU A 50 3.70 -15.35 -10.78
C LEU A 50 4.42 -14.50 -11.83
N CYS A 51 3.92 -13.30 -12.15
CA CYS A 51 4.58 -12.37 -13.09
C CYS A 51 5.99 -12.01 -12.63
N LEU A 52 6.18 -11.72 -11.34
CA LEU A 52 7.52 -11.48 -10.77
C LEU A 52 8.39 -12.75 -10.77
N GLY A 53 7.78 -13.91 -10.52
CA GLY A 53 8.46 -15.20 -10.58
C GLY A 53 8.98 -15.54 -11.98
N LEU A 54 8.25 -15.17 -13.04
CA LEU A 54 8.70 -15.34 -14.42
C LEU A 54 9.96 -14.52 -14.74
N LEU A 55 10.15 -13.38 -14.07
CA LEU A 55 11.33 -12.54 -14.25
C LEU A 55 12.60 -13.21 -13.73
N ALA A 56 12.49 -14.23 -12.86
CA ALA A 56 13.64 -15.03 -12.43
C ALA A 56 14.31 -15.81 -13.58
N PHE A 57 13.59 -16.10 -14.67
CA PHE A 57 14.16 -16.75 -15.86
C PHE A 57 15.02 -15.82 -16.71
N ALA A 58 15.00 -14.50 -16.46
CA ALA A 58 15.78 -13.52 -17.22
C ALA A 58 17.28 -13.49 -16.84
N GLY A 59 17.70 -14.30 -15.86
CA GLY A 59 19.10 -14.50 -15.50
C GLY A 59 19.49 -14.00 -14.11
N PRO A 60 20.75 -14.21 -13.68
CA PRO A 60 21.20 -13.90 -12.32
C PRO A 60 21.08 -12.41 -11.95
N THR A 61 21.33 -11.52 -12.90
CA THR A 61 21.20 -10.06 -12.70
C THR A 61 19.76 -9.68 -12.40
N ALA A 62 18.78 -10.28 -13.09
CA ALA A 62 17.36 -10.03 -12.86
C ALA A 62 16.91 -10.55 -11.50
N ILE A 63 17.37 -11.74 -11.09
CA ILE A 63 17.08 -12.31 -9.77
C ILE A 63 17.59 -11.39 -8.66
N SER A 64 18.85 -10.95 -8.74
CA SER A 64 19.43 -10.01 -7.77
C SER A 64 18.66 -8.69 -7.71
N ALA A 65 18.23 -8.16 -8.86
CA ALA A 65 17.43 -6.95 -8.91
C ALA A 65 16.06 -7.12 -8.21
N ILE A 66 15.39 -8.27 -8.37
CA ILE A 66 14.10 -8.56 -7.71
C ILE A 66 14.27 -8.61 -6.18
N PHE A 67 15.31 -9.27 -5.68
CA PHE A 67 15.56 -9.35 -4.24
C PHE A 67 15.87 -7.98 -3.64
N SER A 68 16.73 -7.21 -4.29
CA SER A 68 17.03 -5.84 -3.86
C SER A 68 15.79 -4.96 -3.89
N LEU A 69 14.95 -5.08 -4.92
CA LEU A 69 13.68 -4.37 -5.01
C LEU A 69 12.72 -4.74 -3.87
N ALA A 70 12.66 -6.02 -3.48
CA ALA A 70 11.83 -6.46 -2.36
C ALA A 70 12.26 -5.81 -1.04
N VAL A 71 13.58 -5.72 -0.79
CA VAL A 71 14.12 -5.06 0.40
C VAL A 71 13.86 -3.55 0.37
N THR A 72 14.22 -2.88 -0.72
CA THR A 72 14.05 -1.43 -0.87
C THR A 72 12.57 -1.04 -0.77
N GLY A 73 11.69 -1.74 -1.48
CA GLY A 73 10.25 -1.49 -1.43
C GLY A 73 9.65 -1.69 -0.05
N GLN A 74 10.06 -2.74 0.67
CA GLN A 74 9.59 -3.00 2.04
C GLN A 74 10.01 -1.88 2.99
N TYR A 75 11.26 -1.43 2.92
CA TYR A 75 11.74 -0.33 3.76
C TYR A 75 11.08 1.00 3.42
N THR A 76 10.88 1.31 2.14
CA THR A 76 10.11 2.49 1.74
C THR A 76 8.69 2.43 2.31
N ALA A 77 8.02 1.27 2.23
CA ALA A 77 6.68 1.09 2.78
C ALA A 77 6.61 1.30 4.30
N TYR A 78 7.68 1.01 5.04
CA TYR A 78 7.78 1.28 6.48
C TYR A 78 8.17 2.72 6.82
N ILE A 79 9.01 3.35 6.01
CA ILE A 79 9.39 4.76 6.18
C ILE A 79 8.14 5.65 6.12
N ILE A 80 7.18 5.38 5.25
CA ILE A 80 5.97 6.20 5.06
C ILE A 80 5.16 6.38 6.36
N PRO A 81 4.63 5.33 7.03
CA PRO A 81 3.86 5.49 8.26
C PRO A 81 4.72 5.99 9.43
N ILE A 82 6.00 5.61 9.51
CA ILE A 82 6.89 6.08 10.58
C ILE A 82 7.15 7.58 10.44
N SER A 83 7.40 8.08 9.22
CA SER A 83 7.58 9.51 8.95
C SER A 83 6.26 10.28 9.09
N SER A 84 5.13 9.71 8.66
CA SER A 84 3.80 10.31 8.85
C SER A 84 3.46 10.58 10.31
N ARG A 85 4.01 9.79 11.25
CA ARG A 85 3.86 10.06 12.69
C ARG A 85 4.46 11.42 13.11
N PHE A 86 5.48 11.91 12.42
CA PHE A 86 6.17 13.16 12.74
C PHE A 86 5.73 14.33 11.87
N PHE A 87 5.43 14.07 10.60
CA PHE A 87 5.11 15.09 9.60
C PHE A 87 3.61 15.21 9.29
N GLY A 88 2.77 14.31 9.80
CA GLY A 88 1.34 14.23 9.46
C GLY A 88 0.46 15.35 10.02
N GLY A 89 1.00 16.30 10.79
CA GLY A 89 0.30 17.50 11.25
C GLY A 89 -0.89 17.27 12.21
N GLN A 90 -1.26 16.02 12.49
CA GLN A 90 -2.35 15.66 13.40
C GLN A 90 -1.82 15.37 14.81
N GLU A 91 -2.62 15.71 15.81
CA GLU A 91 -2.31 15.41 17.21
C GLU A 91 -2.23 13.90 17.44
N TRP A 92 -1.06 13.45 17.92
CA TRP A 92 -0.83 12.03 18.18
C TRP A 92 -1.49 11.62 19.49
N SER A 93 -2.51 10.76 19.40
CA SER A 93 -3.14 10.14 20.57
C SER A 93 -2.43 8.82 20.94
N PRO A 94 -1.90 8.67 22.17
CA PRO A 94 -1.25 7.43 22.61
C PRO A 94 -2.24 6.26 22.67
N GLY A 95 -1.89 5.13 22.05
CA GLY A 95 -2.63 3.88 22.22
C GLY A 95 -2.39 3.22 23.59
N PRO A 96 -3.06 2.09 23.88
CA PRO A 96 -2.91 1.34 25.13
C PRO A 96 -1.46 0.94 25.46
N PHE A 97 -0.62 0.82 24.43
CA PHE A 97 0.82 0.66 24.55
C PHE A 97 1.52 1.89 23.95
N ASN A 98 2.36 2.55 24.75
CA ASN A 98 3.22 3.63 24.29
C ASN A 98 4.64 3.46 24.86
N LEU A 99 5.65 3.83 24.05
CA LEU A 99 7.05 3.84 24.47
C LEU A 99 7.43 5.15 25.21
N GLY A 100 6.46 6.01 25.50
CA GLY A 100 6.67 7.34 26.06
C GLY A 100 7.77 8.11 25.33
N ILE A 101 8.78 8.55 26.09
CA ILE A 101 9.90 9.34 25.60
C ILE A 101 10.81 8.58 24.61
N TRP A 102 10.87 7.24 24.71
CA TRP A 102 11.68 6.40 23.84
C TRP A 102 11.07 6.21 22.43
N GLY A 103 9.80 6.58 22.24
CA GLY A 103 9.16 6.45 20.93
C GLY A 103 9.82 7.28 19.84
N ARG A 104 10.29 8.50 20.15
CA ARG A 104 10.92 9.40 19.16
C ARG A 104 12.35 8.95 18.79
N PRO A 105 13.25 8.68 19.75
CA PRO A 105 14.60 8.19 19.43
C PRO A 105 14.60 6.90 18.61
N VAL A 106 13.78 5.92 18.99
CA VAL A 106 13.70 4.63 18.28
C VAL A 106 13.23 4.82 16.85
N ALA A 107 12.26 5.70 16.61
CA ALA A 107 11.79 5.99 15.26
C ALA A 107 12.88 6.67 14.40
N TYR A 108 13.64 7.63 14.95
CA TYR A 108 14.75 8.24 14.21
C TYR A 108 15.83 7.23 13.85
N ILE A 109 16.24 6.39 14.80
CA ILE A 109 17.21 5.32 14.56
C ILE A 109 16.71 4.36 13.46
N THR A 110 15.43 4.00 13.52
CA THR A 110 14.80 3.12 12.53
C THR A 110 14.80 3.76 11.13
N LEU A 111 14.42 5.03 11.01
CA LEU A 111 14.45 5.75 9.73
C LEU A 111 15.86 5.85 9.17
N LEU A 112 16.84 6.23 9.99
CA LEU A 112 18.24 6.30 9.60
C LEU A 112 18.77 4.94 9.13
N TRP A 113 18.44 3.87 9.84
CA TRP A 113 18.83 2.50 9.49
C TRP A 113 18.22 2.05 8.16
N MET A 114 16.94 2.33 7.93
CA MET A 114 16.26 1.98 6.68
C MET A 114 16.86 2.74 5.50
N ILE A 115 17.12 4.05 5.64
CA ILE A 115 17.77 4.88 4.59
C ILE A 115 19.19 4.39 4.31
N PHE A 116 19.94 4.08 5.36
CA PHE A 116 21.28 3.51 5.23
C PHE A 116 21.25 2.20 4.43
N THR A 117 20.34 1.29 4.77
CA THR A 117 20.27 -0.02 4.11
C THR A 117 19.83 0.11 2.65
N ILE A 118 18.89 0.99 2.33
CA ILE A 118 18.49 1.29 0.95
C ILE A 118 19.70 1.78 0.14
N THR A 119 20.50 2.67 0.73
CA THR A 119 21.72 3.20 0.10
C THR A 119 22.75 2.10 -0.15
N VAL A 120 22.99 1.24 0.85
CA VAL A 120 23.94 0.11 0.72
C VAL A 120 23.51 -0.87 -0.37
N VAL A 121 22.21 -1.20 -0.44
CA VAL A 121 21.66 -2.11 -1.45
C VAL A 121 21.73 -1.51 -2.86
N ALA A 122 21.75 -0.18 -2.99
CA ALA A 122 21.89 0.51 -4.27
C ALA A 122 23.34 0.52 -4.80
N PHE A 123 24.34 0.31 -3.95
CA PHE A 123 25.74 0.29 -4.40
C PHE A 123 26.08 -1.01 -5.17
N PRO A 124 26.92 -0.94 -6.22
CA PRO A 124 27.44 -2.13 -6.90
C PRO A 124 28.44 -2.86 -6.00
N THR A 125 28.46 -4.19 -6.10
CA THR A 125 29.38 -5.05 -5.34
C THR A 125 30.79 -5.12 -5.93
N THR A 126 30.98 -4.57 -7.14
CA THR A 126 32.26 -4.55 -7.86
C THR A 126 32.65 -3.11 -8.24
N SER A 127 33.96 -2.84 -8.29
CA SER A 127 34.53 -1.51 -8.52
C SER A 127 34.50 -1.05 -9.99
N SER A 128 34.13 -1.92 -10.94
CA SER A 128 34.01 -1.60 -12.37
C SER A 128 32.97 -2.51 -13.04
N PRO A 129 31.66 -2.28 -12.81
CA PRO A 129 30.62 -3.08 -13.42
C PRO A 129 30.54 -2.78 -14.93
N THR A 130 30.62 -3.82 -15.76
CA THR A 130 30.20 -3.74 -17.16
C THR A 130 28.69 -3.51 -17.20
N GLY A 131 28.13 -2.95 -18.28
CA GLY A 131 26.69 -2.69 -18.38
C GLY A 131 25.80 -3.88 -18.00
N ALA A 132 26.24 -5.12 -18.28
CA ALA A 132 25.52 -6.34 -17.92
C ALA A 132 25.54 -6.70 -16.41
N ASP A 133 26.51 -6.18 -15.67
CA ASP A 133 26.77 -6.49 -14.24
C ASP A 133 26.42 -5.31 -13.31
N MET A 134 25.81 -4.26 -13.84
CA MET A 134 25.43 -3.09 -13.06
C MET A 134 24.31 -3.41 -12.07
N ASN A 135 24.32 -2.77 -10.91
CA ASN A 135 23.21 -2.85 -9.96
C ASN A 135 21.99 -2.10 -10.51
N TYR A 136 20.98 -2.84 -10.97
CA TYR A 136 19.74 -2.29 -11.53
C TYR A 136 18.67 -1.92 -10.49
N THR A 137 18.97 -2.01 -9.19
CA THR A 137 17.99 -1.76 -8.13
C THR A 137 17.42 -0.34 -8.19
N ALA A 138 18.28 0.67 -8.30
CA ALA A 138 17.86 2.07 -8.34
C ALA A 138 16.95 2.42 -9.54
N PRO A 139 17.32 2.10 -10.80
CA PRO A 139 16.45 2.38 -11.94
C PRO A 139 15.15 1.57 -11.92
N VAL A 140 15.18 0.30 -11.50
CA VAL A 140 13.97 -0.52 -11.40
C VAL A 140 13.04 0.02 -10.31
N PHE A 141 13.59 0.39 -9.14
CA PHE A 141 12.80 1.02 -8.08
C PHE A 141 12.20 2.36 -8.52
N GLY A 142 13.00 3.20 -9.18
CA GLY A 142 12.52 4.46 -9.77
C GLY A 142 11.38 4.22 -10.76
N ALA A 143 11.51 3.23 -11.64
CA ALA A 143 10.45 2.85 -12.58
C ALA A 143 9.16 2.40 -11.87
N VAL A 144 9.27 1.63 -10.78
CA VAL A 144 8.09 1.22 -9.98
C VAL A 144 7.41 2.41 -9.33
N ILE A 145 8.18 3.35 -8.76
CA ILE A 145 7.61 4.58 -8.18
C ILE A 145 6.96 5.44 -9.25
N ILE A 146 7.59 5.60 -10.42
CA ILE A 146 7.04 6.34 -11.55
C ILE A 146 5.75 5.66 -12.04
N LEU A 147 5.73 4.35 -12.22
CA LEU A 147 4.54 3.61 -12.66
C LEU A 147 3.40 3.75 -11.64
N SER A 148 3.72 3.68 -10.34
CA SER A 148 2.76 3.91 -9.26
C SER A 148 2.21 5.35 -9.26
N ALA A 149 3.08 6.35 -9.44
CA ALA A 149 2.70 7.75 -9.52
C ALA A 149 1.86 8.04 -10.77
N LEU A 150 2.26 7.50 -11.93
CA LEU A 150 1.49 7.58 -13.17
C LEU A 150 0.11 6.96 -12.96
N TYR A 151 0.03 5.76 -12.40
CA TYR A 151 -1.26 5.16 -12.03
C TYR A 151 -2.09 6.10 -11.14
N TYR A 152 -1.50 6.67 -10.09
CA TYR A 152 -2.24 7.54 -9.17
C TYR A 152 -2.75 8.84 -9.81
N TYR A 153 -1.95 9.46 -10.69
CA TYR A 153 -2.25 10.75 -11.33
C TYR A 153 -2.87 10.64 -12.74
N LEU A 154 -3.05 9.44 -13.29
CA LEU A 154 -3.63 9.24 -14.62
C LEU A 154 -5.05 9.85 -14.68
N PRO A 155 -5.38 10.71 -15.67
CA PRO A 155 -6.59 11.53 -15.66
C PRO A 155 -7.92 10.76 -15.79
N VAL A 156 -7.89 9.50 -16.25
CA VAL A 156 -9.10 8.69 -16.48
C VAL A 156 -9.24 7.56 -15.44
N TYR A 157 -8.12 6.99 -15.00
CA TYR A 157 -8.05 5.82 -14.13
C TYR A 157 -7.21 6.07 -12.86
N GLY A 158 -7.01 7.34 -12.49
CA GLY A 158 -6.15 7.72 -11.40
C GLY A 158 -6.87 7.82 -10.07
N GLY A 159 -6.28 7.18 -9.05
CA GLY A 159 -6.72 7.25 -7.67
C GLY A 159 -6.95 8.68 -7.17
N TYR A 160 -6.19 9.66 -7.68
CA TYR A 160 -6.36 11.08 -7.34
C TYR A 160 -7.80 11.60 -7.55
N TYR A 161 -8.50 11.11 -8.58
CA TYR A 161 -9.83 11.63 -8.94
C TYR A 161 -10.99 10.98 -8.18
N TRP A 162 -10.79 9.79 -7.59
CA TRP A 162 -11.87 9.05 -6.92
C TRP A 162 -11.57 8.65 -5.47
N PHE A 163 -10.31 8.68 -5.04
CA PHE A 163 -9.91 8.24 -3.71
C PHE A 163 -10.16 9.35 -2.69
N LYS A 164 -11.22 9.19 -1.90
CA LYS A 164 -11.60 10.13 -0.83
C LYS A 164 -10.94 9.82 0.53
N GLY A 165 -10.06 8.82 0.59
CA GLY A 165 -9.39 8.39 1.82
C GLY A 165 -10.04 7.16 2.48
N PRO A 166 -9.48 6.71 3.62
CA PRO A 166 -9.95 5.52 4.33
C PRO A 166 -11.38 5.73 4.87
N LYS A 167 -12.29 4.82 4.58
CA LYS A 167 -13.65 4.87 5.14
C LYS A 167 -13.63 4.31 6.57
N ALA A 168 -13.92 5.15 7.56
CA ALA A 168 -14.09 4.71 8.94
C ALA A 168 -15.29 3.76 9.05
N ASN A 169 -15.12 2.62 9.73
CA ASN A 169 -16.19 1.62 9.95
C ASN A 169 -16.64 1.58 11.41
N VAL A 170 -16.35 2.65 12.16
CA VAL A 170 -16.75 2.78 13.56
C VAL A 170 -17.53 4.08 13.63
N ASP A 171 -18.83 3.98 13.87
CA ASP A 171 -19.62 5.14 14.25
C ASP A 171 -19.02 5.66 15.56
N THR A 172 -18.47 6.87 15.53
CA THR A 172 -17.98 7.52 16.74
C THR A 172 -19.20 7.82 17.61
N VAL A 173 -19.57 6.87 18.47
CA VAL A 173 -20.59 7.09 19.49
C VAL A 173 -20.00 8.09 20.48
N GLY A 174 -20.26 9.39 20.26
CA GLY A 174 -20.05 10.46 21.23
C GLY A 174 -18.89 11.42 20.94
N SER A 175 -19.15 12.44 20.11
CA SER A 175 -18.85 13.83 20.49
C SER A 175 -19.81 14.73 19.72
N GLY A 176 -20.73 15.38 20.44
CA GLY A 176 -21.86 16.09 19.88
C GLY A 176 -21.49 17.39 19.18
N GLY A 177 -22.34 17.76 18.22
CA GLY A 177 -22.32 19.04 17.51
C GLY A 177 -22.87 18.90 16.11
N ASP A 178 -24.20 18.88 16.00
CA ASP A 178 -25.04 19.23 14.84
C ASP A 178 -24.46 19.06 13.44
N ASP A 179 -24.86 17.99 12.75
CA ASP A 179 -25.01 17.96 11.28
C ASP A 179 -26.02 16.87 10.83
N SER A 180 -27.10 16.72 11.60
CA SER A 180 -28.30 16.00 11.17
C SER A 180 -29.13 16.87 10.23
N SER A 181 -28.87 16.83 8.91
CA SER A 181 -29.90 17.21 7.92
C SER A 181 -29.66 16.72 6.49
N SER A 182 -28.41 16.41 6.08
CA SER A 182 -28.10 16.11 4.67
C SER A 182 -28.24 14.63 4.28
N GLY A 183 -28.09 13.70 5.22
CA GLY A 183 -28.16 12.25 4.95
C GLY A 183 -29.57 11.68 4.83
N VAL A 184 -30.57 12.30 5.47
CA VAL A 184 -31.95 11.79 5.48
C VAL A 184 -32.70 12.19 4.20
N SER A 185 -32.41 13.36 3.64
CA SER A 185 -33.05 13.83 2.40
C SER A 185 -32.67 13.00 1.18
N ALA A 186 -31.44 12.49 1.11
CA ALA A 186 -31.00 11.66 -0.02
C ALA A 186 -31.65 10.27 0.00
N VAL A 187 -31.93 9.71 1.19
CA VAL A 187 -32.55 8.38 1.32
C VAL A 187 -34.05 8.43 0.98
N GLU A 188 -34.76 9.51 1.32
CA GLU A 188 -36.17 9.68 0.93
C GLU A 188 -36.37 9.92 -0.57
N GLU A 189 -35.38 10.53 -1.26
CA GLU A 189 -35.45 10.76 -2.70
C GLU A 189 -35.28 9.46 -3.50
N PHE A 190 -34.37 8.57 -3.07
CA PHE A 190 -34.22 7.23 -3.67
C PHE A 190 -35.41 6.29 -3.42
N GLU A 191 -36.16 6.45 -2.32
CA GLU A 191 -37.33 5.61 -2.06
C GLU A 191 -38.55 6.03 -2.92
N LYS A 192 -38.62 7.30 -3.35
CA LYS A 192 -39.67 7.79 -4.25
C LYS A 192 -39.44 7.41 -5.72
N GLU A 193 -38.19 7.31 -6.19
CA GLU A 193 -37.91 6.89 -7.57
C GLU A 193 -38.06 5.38 -7.80
N GLY A 194 -37.98 4.55 -6.75
CA GLY A 194 -38.13 3.09 -6.87
C GLY A 194 -39.58 2.57 -6.92
N LYS A 195 -40.59 3.45 -6.89
CA LYS A 195 -42.01 3.08 -6.78
C LYS A 195 -42.93 3.63 -7.88
N ASN A 196 -42.40 4.22 -8.95
CA ASN A 196 -43.17 4.57 -10.16
C ASN A 196 -42.78 3.69 -11.35
#